data_AF-A0A948G1F8-F1
#
_entry.id   AF-A0A948G1F8-F1
#
_cell.length_a   1.000
_cell.length_b   1.000
_cell.length_c   1.000
_cell.angle_alpha   90.00
_cell.angle_beta   90.00
_cell.angle_gamma   90.00
#
_symmetry.space_group_name_H-M   'P 1'
#
loop_
_entity.id
_entity.type
_entity.pdbx_description
1 polymer ?
#
loop_
_entity_poly.entity_id
_entity_poly.type
_entity_poly.pdbx_seq_one_letter_code
_entity_poly.pdbx_strand_id
1 'polypeptide(L)'
;GIPALAKPVAGQSEQLGNAAALQQLGAATVMYDFSASHIETWLANIPAQTPRHYPDVAAAICDWLLSGQWHDSTALVSTLWEQTGRPADTIAATG
;
A
#
# COMPACT_ATOMS: atom_id res chain seq x y z
N GLY A 1 1.72 -9.07 -4.30
CA GLY A 1 1.20 -7.81 -3.74
C GLY A 1 1.85 -7.57 -2.40
N ILE A 2 1.75 -6.37 -1.84
CA ILE A 2 2.22 -6.10 -0.47
C ILE A 2 1.20 -6.72 0.50
N PRO A 3 1.59 -7.64 1.40
CA PRO A 3 0.69 -8.20 2.40
C PRO A 3 0.10 -7.09 3.27
N ALA A 4 -1.22 -7.11 3.45
CA ALA A 4 -1.94 -6.12 4.24
C ALA A 4 -2.75 -6.79 5.36
N LEU A 5 -2.74 -6.17 6.54
CA LEU A 5 -3.63 -6.47 7.66
C LEU A 5 -4.54 -5.26 7.88
N ALA A 6 -5.81 -5.40 7.56
CA ALA A 6 -6.81 -4.35 7.71
C ALA A 6 -7.54 -4.50 9.05
N LYS A 7 -7.66 -3.41 9.82
CA LYS A 7 -8.49 -3.35 11.02
C LYS A 7 -9.55 -2.25 10.87
N PRO A 8 -10.79 -2.57 10.46
CA PRO A 8 -11.83 -1.56 10.36
C PRO A 8 -12.07 -0.89 11.72
N VAL A 9 -12.33 0.42 11.70
CA VAL A 9 -12.72 1.22 12.86
C VAL A 9 -14.21 1.02 13.11
N ALA A 10 -14.57 0.81 14.38
CA ALA A 10 -15.96 0.61 14.78
C ALA A 10 -16.82 1.84 14.42
N GLY A 11 -18.04 1.59 13.94
CA GLY A 11 -19.00 2.64 13.58
C GLY A 11 -18.78 3.28 12.20
N GLN A 12 -17.78 2.84 11.43
CA GLN A 12 -17.52 3.33 10.07
C GLN A 12 -17.97 2.29 9.03
N SER A 13 -19.13 2.52 8.40
CA SER A 13 -19.69 1.61 7.39
C SER A 13 -18.80 1.44 6.17
N GLU A 14 -18.14 2.52 5.74
CA GLU A 14 -17.21 2.51 4.60
C GLU A 14 -16.00 1.60 4.87
N GLN A 15 -15.43 1.65 6.08
CA GLN A 15 -14.30 0.81 6.43
C GLN A 15 -14.67 -0.68 6.54
N LEU A 16 -15.89 -0.98 6.99
CA LEU A 16 -16.42 -2.35 6.98
C LEU A 16 -16.61 -2.85 5.53
N GLY A 17 -17.13 -2.00 4.65
CA GLY A 17 -17.25 -2.30 3.22
C GLY A 17 -15.89 -2.57 2.56
N ASN A 18 -14.89 -1.73 2.83
CA ASN A 18 -13.53 -1.91 2.34
C ASN A 18 -12.90 -3.20 2.89
N ALA A 19 -13.07 -3.49 4.17
CA ALA A 19 -12.56 -4.72 4.77
C ALA A 19 -13.17 -5.97 4.12
N ALA A 20 -14.50 -5.96 3.89
CA ALA A 20 -15.17 -7.05 3.20
C ALA A 20 -14.68 -7.22 1.75
N ALA A 21 -14.51 -6.12 1.01
CA ALA A 21 -13.98 -6.13 -0.35
C ALA A 21 -12.54 -6.68 -0.38
N LEU A 22 -11.67 -6.21 0.51
CA LEU A 22 -10.29 -6.69 0.61
C LEU A 22 -10.21 -8.19 0.93
N GLN A 23 -11.10 -8.67 1.81
CA GLN A 23 -11.19 -10.08 2.16
C GLN A 23 -11.70 -10.92 0.97
N GLN A 24 -12.73 -10.44 0.26
CA GLN A 24 -13.29 -11.12 -0.92
C GLN A 24 -12.30 -11.20 -2.08
N LEU A 25 -11.47 -10.17 -2.26
CA LEU A 25 -10.42 -10.12 -3.29
C LEU A 25 -9.15 -10.88 -2.89
N GLY A 26 -9.06 -11.40 -1.66
CA GLY A 26 -7.81 -12.00 -1.14
C GLY A 26 -6.66 -11.00 -1.03
N ALA A 27 -6.96 -9.70 -0.98
CA ALA A 27 -5.98 -8.61 -1.00
C ALA A 27 -5.44 -8.26 0.40
N ALA A 28 -6.16 -8.63 1.46
CA ALA A 28 -5.73 -8.42 2.84
C ALA A 28 -6.28 -9.49 3.79
N THR A 29 -5.57 -9.71 4.90
CA THR A 29 -6.15 -10.31 6.10
C THR A 29 -6.93 -9.25 6.86
N VAL A 30 -8.07 -9.61 7.46
CA VAL A 30 -8.91 -8.67 8.22
C VAL A 30 -8.95 -9.06 9.69
N MET A 31 -8.71 -8.08 10.56
CA MET A 31 -8.78 -8.20 12.01
C MET A 31 -9.89 -7.27 12.52
N TYR A 32 -11.01 -7.82 13.00
CA TYR A 32 -12.12 -7.00 13.51
C TYR A 32 -11.85 -6.46 14.92
N ASP A 33 -11.27 -7.31 15.78
CA ASP A 33 -10.87 -6.96 17.15
C ASP A 33 -9.37 -6.80 17.27
N PHE A 34 -8.92 -5.80 18.02
CA PHE A 34 -7.49 -5.60 18.24
C PHE A 34 -6.91 -6.76 19.08
N SER A 35 -6.04 -7.57 18.48
CA SER A 35 -5.49 -8.77 19.10
C SER A 35 -4.00 -8.92 18.81
N ALA A 36 -3.18 -8.89 19.86
CA ALA A 36 -1.73 -9.09 19.75
C ALA A 36 -1.39 -10.46 19.14
N SER A 37 -2.08 -11.53 19.57
CA SER A 37 -1.84 -12.88 19.05
C SER A 37 -2.20 -13.00 17.56
N HIS A 38 -3.22 -12.25 17.10
CA HIS A 38 -3.57 -12.20 15.67
C HIS A 38 -2.48 -11.48 14.87
N ILE A 39 -1.96 -10.35 15.38
CA ILE A 39 -0.85 -9.62 14.75
C ILE A 39 0.41 -10.50 14.67
N GLU A 40 0.77 -11.17 15.77
CA GLU A 40 1.93 -12.07 15.83
C GLU A 40 1.80 -13.21 14.82
N THR A 41 0.63 -13.87 14.79
CA THR A 41 0.35 -14.95 13.83
C THR A 41 0.42 -14.45 12.40
N TRP A 42 -0.13 -13.25 12.13
CA TRP A 42 -0.08 -12.66 10.79
C TRP A 42 1.36 -12.38 10.37
N LEU A 43 2.14 -11.70 11.22
CA LEU A 43 3.57 -11.39 10.97
C LEU A 43 4.40 -12.64 10.71
N ALA A 44 4.17 -13.71 11.47
CA ALA A 44 4.89 -14.99 11.31
C ALA A 44 4.57 -15.71 9.99
N ASN A 45 3.42 -15.41 9.37
CA ASN A 45 2.96 -16.04 8.14
C ASN A 45 3.11 -15.13 6.91
N ILE A 46 3.72 -13.94 7.04
CA ILE A 46 4.01 -13.09 5.89
C ILE A 46 5.07 -13.77 5.01
N PRO A 47 4.79 -13.99 3.71
CA PRO A 47 5.79 -14.50 2.79
C PRO A 47 6.99 -13.55 2.72
N ALA A 48 8.20 -14.10 2.57
CA ALA A 48 9.39 -13.29 2.38
C ALA A 48 9.19 -12.27 1.24
N GLN A 49 9.35 -10.98 1.57
CA GLN A 49 9.22 -9.89 0.62
C GLN A 49 10.61 -9.44 0.18
N THR A 50 10.78 -9.16 -1.11
CA THR A 50 11.97 -8.46 -1.60
C THR A 50 11.91 -7.01 -1.10
N PRO A 51 12.92 -6.52 -0.37
CA PRO A 51 12.97 -5.12 0.04
C PRO A 51 12.86 -4.22 -1.18
N ARG A 52 11.96 -3.24 -1.13
CA ARG A 52 11.84 -2.23 -2.18
C ARG A 52 12.70 -1.03 -1.80
N HIS A 53 13.67 -0.70 -2.64
CA HIS A 53 14.48 0.50 -2.49
C HIS A 53 13.72 1.68 -3.08
N TYR A 54 13.12 2.49 -2.20
CA TYR A 54 12.53 3.76 -2.60
C TYR A 54 13.63 4.84 -2.64
N PRO A 55 13.65 5.70 -3.67
CA PRO A 55 14.51 6.88 -3.67
C PRO A 55 14.04 7.85 -2.59
N ASP A 56 14.77 8.95 -2.41
CA ASP A 56 14.34 10.02 -1.53
C ASP A 56 13.13 10.78 -2.12
N VAL A 57 11.95 10.19 -1.95
CA VAL A 57 10.67 10.75 -2.40
C VAL A 57 10.39 12.08 -1.73
N ALA A 58 10.79 12.25 -0.47
CA ALA A 58 10.57 13.49 0.27
C ALA A 58 11.36 14.64 -0.35
N ALA A 59 12.64 14.44 -0.62
CA ALA A 59 13.47 15.43 -1.31
C ALA A 59 12.89 15.78 -2.70
N ALA A 60 12.52 14.76 -3.48
CA ALA A 60 11.95 14.98 -4.82
C ALA A 60 10.63 15.78 -4.78
N ILE A 61 9.76 15.55 -3.78
CA ILE A 61 8.54 16.34 -3.58
C ILE A 61 8.90 17.78 -3.18
N CYS A 62 9.86 17.98 -2.28
CA CYS A 62 10.32 19.31 -1.89
C CYS A 62 10.84 20.11 -3.10
N ASP A 63 11.70 19.50 -3.92
CA ASP A 63 12.23 20.13 -5.13
C ASP A 63 11.12 20.51 -6.11
N TRP A 64 10.16 19.60 -6.32
CA TRP A 64 9.00 19.87 -7.17
C TRP A 64 8.14 21.02 -6.63
N LEU A 65 7.86 21.06 -5.33
CA LEU A 65 7.11 22.15 -4.70
C LEU A 65 7.83 23.49 -4.86
N LEU A 66 9.15 23.52 -4.63
CA LEU A 66 9.98 24.73 -4.76
C LEU A 66 10.11 25.21 -6.22
N SER A 67 9.99 24.30 -7.20
CA SER A 67 10.00 24.64 -8.62
C SER A 67 8.75 25.44 -9.08
N GLY A 68 7.67 25.45 -8.27
CA GLY A 68 6.43 26.14 -8.58
C GLY A 68 5.56 25.47 -9.65
N GLN A 69 5.94 24.30 -10.16
CA GLN A 69 5.23 23.58 -11.22
C GLN A 69 4.08 22.70 -10.68
N TRP A 70 3.27 23.26 -9.77
CA TRP A 70 2.25 22.48 -9.03
C TRP A 70 1.15 21.87 -9.91
N HIS A 71 0.99 22.40 -11.13
CA HIS A 71 0.00 21.92 -12.10
C HIS A 71 0.48 20.69 -12.87
N ASP A 72 1.77 20.33 -12.80
CA ASP A 72 2.33 19.19 -13.50
C ASP A 72 3.25 18.36 -12.60
N SER A 73 2.73 17.23 -12.13
CA SER A 73 3.48 16.22 -11.38
C SER A 73 3.96 15.07 -12.27
N THR A 74 3.72 15.11 -13.58
CA THR A 74 3.92 13.97 -14.49
C THR A 74 5.38 13.54 -14.51
N ALA A 75 6.29 14.51 -14.64
CA ALA A 75 7.73 14.27 -14.63
C ALA A 75 8.20 13.69 -13.29
N LEU A 76 7.79 14.30 -12.17
CA LEU A 76 8.10 13.82 -10.81
C LEU A 76 7.69 12.36 -10.64
N VAL A 77 6.44 12.03 -11.00
CA VAL A 77 5.87 10.69 -10.85
C VAL A 77 6.59 9.69 -11.75
N SER A 78 6.83 10.01 -13.02
CA SER A 78 7.52 9.09 -13.94
C SER A 78 8.93 8.77 -13.44
N THR A 79 9.70 9.80 -13.08
CA THR A 79 11.08 9.67 -12.62
C THR A 79 11.19 8.85 -11.33
N LEU A 80 10.30 9.06 -10.37
CA LEU A 80 10.31 8.28 -9.12
C LEU A 80 9.96 6.80 -9.37
N TRP A 81 8.97 6.52 -10.22
CA TRP A 81 8.60 5.14 -10.53
C TRP A 81 9.65 4.40 -11.38
N GLU A 82 10.37 5.09 -12.25
CA GLU A 82 11.49 4.52 -13.00
C GLU A 82 12.62 4.05 -12.06
N GLN A 83 12.85 4.77 -10.95
CA GLN A 83 13.88 4.43 -9.98
C GLN A 83 13.53 3.22 -9.08
N THR A 84 12.24 3.00 -8.80
CA THR A 84 11.79 1.87 -7.95
C THR A 84 11.28 0.66 -8.72
N GLY A 85 11.06 0.83 -10.02
CA GLY A 85 10.17 -0.02 -10.82
C GLY A 85 8.70 0.27 -10.50
N ARG A 86 7.85 0.32 -11.53
CA ARG A 86 6.40 0.33 -11.34
C ARG A 86 5.98 -1.00 -10.70
N PRO A 87 4.97 -1.02 -9.80
CA PRO A 87 4.36 -2.27 -9.41
C PRO A 87 3.75 -2.90 -10.66
N ALA A 88 4.40 -3.90 -11.25
CA ALA A 88 3.85 -4.65 -12.37
C ALA A 88 2.68 -5.51 -11.88
N ASP A 89 1.50 -5.32 -12.49
CA ASP A 89 0.48 -6.33 -12.83
C ASP A 89 0.05 -7.36 -11.77
N THR A 90 0.10 -7.05 -10.46
CA THR A 90 -0.33 -8.04 -9.45
C THR A 90 -1.85 -8.06 -9.20
N ILE A 91 -2.60 -7.06 -9.68
CA ILE A 91 -4.08 -7.07 -9.55
C ILE A 91 -4.73 -7.92 -10.65
N ALA A 92 -4.03 -8.23 -11.76
CA ALA A 92 -4.59 -8.94 -12.91
C ALA A 92 -4.42 -10.47 -12.89
N ALA A 93 -3.67 -11.03 -11.93
CA ALA A 93 -3.33 -12.46 -11.89
C ALA A 93 -4.14 -13.27 -10.85
N THR A 94 -5.28 -12.74 -10.40
CA THR A 94 -6.28 -13.50 -9.62
C THR A 94 -7.59 -13.47 -10.39
N GLY A 95 -7.62 -14.25 -11.47
CA GLY A 95 -8.78 -14.56 -12.31
C GLY A 95 -8.71 -16.01 -12.74
#